data_AF-A0A150KBF2-F1
#
_entry.id   AF-A0A150KBF2-F1
#
_cell.length_a   1.000
_cell.length_b   1.000
_cell.length_c   1.000
_cell.angle_alpha   90.00
_cell.angle_beta   90.00
_cell.angle_gamma   90.00
#
_symmetry.space_group_name_H-M   'P 1'
#
loop_
_entity.id
_entity.type
_entity.pdbx_description
1 polymer ?
#
loop_
_entity_poly.entity_id
_entity_poly.type
_entity_poly.pdbx_seq_one_letter_code
_entity_poly.pdbx_strand_id
1 'polypeptide(L)'
;MSLSLNAHMNIVMKHGVDLLRSHQQQIIAECTEILQYLRETHKGSADAFEFAFNCFVAFFRSGQQSVETLIDDIRSQWVKEFRRPLEPHVLIFILTLIENSVHKAIKESTTRSFHLHPSVQYLFSKICEEMLLISKQETFHMDSFCEQLTKSEQLRIEWIARVSHVDGGYRLKKVIGMEENAIDSGLFERVDPSWFWLSEALLKRTPRRKPDERRDVFPVPWKNETLIFCMSDQDVSATIPFLTYAMHLLQMEEERNGKVYAGDQWKDAVILFNEWIMRSQDLNEAIQNIAFGYAQYLPFERCALFRYSQSDAAGFGLFGYHFNNTAIRNIKETIDRFPSISKILLGKGQQVNMVQHFHPLYIPKASEEFPMQYVKEFELESVVVAPIYVPSEGVLIGGAILDQGPGKFFEVDSSTFTALLKFGQSAGELLAKFLKANQWDEKQPELVQLSAREIHILQLLADGASTTEAAEMLHLSEYTVRDYVSSLMKRLHARNRTEAAVKAMRLGLIH
;
A
#
# COMPACT_ATOMS: atom_id res chain seq x y z
N MET A 1 18.18 4.58 8.67
CA MET A 1 16.83 5.05 9.07
C MET A 1 15.87 3.95 8.70
N SER A 2 15.05 3.48 9.65
CA SER A 2 13.99 2.50 9.38
C SER A 2 12.92 3.13 8.50
N LEU A 3 12.58 2.46 7.40
CA LEU A 3 11.42 2.83 6.60
C LEU A 3 10.16 2.37 7.34
N SER A 4 9.31 3.32 7.74
CA SER A 4 7.97 3.00 8.22
C SER A 4 7.12 2.43 7.10
N LEU A 5 6.07 1.67 7.43
CA LEU A 5 5.14 1.16 6.42
C LEU A 5 4.53 2.29 5.58
N ASN A 6 4.23 3.42 6.23
CA ASN A 6 3.66 4.56 5.54
C ASN A 6 4.64 5.19 4.55
N ALA A 7 5.90 5.34 4.95
CA ALA A 7 6.94 5.81 4.05
C ALA A 7 7.15 4.85 2.87
N HIS A 8 7.06 3.54 3.12
CA HIS A 8 7.15 2.53 2.07
C HIS A 8 5.98 2.60 1.08
N MET A 9 4.73 2.69 1.55
CA MET A 9 3.57 2.79 0.65
C MET A 9 3.60 4.10 -0.17
N ASN A 10 4.14 5.18 0.39
CA ASN A 10 4.38 6.41 -0.38
C ASN A 10 5.44 6.22 -1.49
N ILE A 11 6.47 5.39 -1.25
CA ILE A 11 7.44 5.01 -2.29
C ILE A 11 6.76 4.17 -3.37
N VAL A 12 5.93 3.20 -3.00
CA VAL A 12 5.16 2.38 -3.96
C VAL A 12 4.28 3.28 -4.85
N MET A 13 3.57 4.24 -4.25
CA MET A 13 2.77 5.23 -4.98
C MET A 13 3.63 6.08 -5.92
N LYS A 14 4.78 6.57 -5.44
CA LYS A 14 5.72 7.37 -6.26
C LYS A 14 6.26 6.57 -7.45
N HIS A 15 6.63 5.31 -7.23
CA HIS A 15 7.03 4.41 -8.32
C HIS A 15 5.92 4.25 -9.37
N GLY A 16 4.66 4.20 -8.96
CA GLY A 16 3.52 4.22 -9.88
C GLY A 16 3.53 5.47 -10.77
N VAL A 17 3.70 6.65 -10.18
CA VAL A 17 3.78 7.93 -10.92
C VAL A 17 4.98 7.95 -11.89
N ASP A 18 6.13 7.46 -11.44
CA ASP A 18 7.35 7.40 -12.26
C ASP A 18 7.18 6.43 -13.46
N LEU A 19 6.43 5.34 -13.28
CA LEU A 19 6.07 4.42 -14.37
C LEU A 19 5.16 5.08 -15.42
N LEU A 20 4.14 5.82 -14.97
CA LEU A 20 3.25 6.58 -15.86
C LEU A 20 4.06 7.59 -16.69
N ARG A 21 4.99 8.31 -16.08
CA ARG A 21 5.82 9.33 -16.76
C ARG A 21 6.84 8.73 -17.73
N SER A 22 7.47 7.62 -17.37
CA SER A 22 8.46 6.94 -18.20
C SER A 22 7.84 6.28 -19.44
N HIS A 23 6.58 5.88 -19.38
CA HIS A 23 5.86 5.21 -20.48
C HIS A 23 4.78 6.09 -21.14
N GLN A 24 4.85 7.42 -20.92
CA GLN A 24 3.78 8.33 -21.33
C GLN A 24 3.44 8.27 -22.84
N GLN A 25 4.43 8.03 -23.72
CA GLN A 25 4.19 8.00 -25.17
C GLN A 25 3.36 6.78 -25.57
N GLN A 26 3.69 5.61 -25.01
CA GLN A 26 2.96 4.36 -25.23
C GLN A 26 1.56 4.44 -24.62
N ILE A 27 1.43 4.99 -23.41
CA ILE A 27 0.14 5.19 -22.75
C ILE A 27 -0.76 6.09 -23.60
N ILE A 28 -0.23 7.20 -24.13
CA ILE A 28 -0.97 8.11 -25.01
C ILE A 28 -1.45 7.40 -26.27
N ALA A 29 -0.61 6.58 -26.91
CA ALA A 29 -0.99 5.83 -28.09
C ALA A 29 -2.16 4.86 -27.79
N GLU A 30 -2.03 4.08 -26.71
CA GLU A 30 -3.06 3.12 -26.27
C GLU A 30 -4.40 3.79 -25.92
N CYS A 31 -4.37 4.88 -25.14
CA CYS A 31 -5.59 5.61 -24.81
C CYS A 31 -6.23 6.27 -26.05
N THR A 32 -5.42 6.67 -27.04
CA THR A 32 -5.95 7.24 -28.30
C THR A 32 -6.72 6.20 -29.11
N GLU A 33 -6.22 4.95 -29.19
CA GLU A 33 -6.94 3.86 -29.83
C GLU A 33 -8.28 3.56 -29.14
N ILE A 34 -8.28 3.52 -27.79
CA ILE A 34 -9.51 3.33 -27.00
C ILE A 34 -10.50 4.49 -27.25
N LEU A 35 -10.03 5.73 -27.27
CA LEU A 35 -10.88 6.89 -27.52
C LEU A 35 -11.52 6.81 -28.92
N GLN A 36 -10.77 6.39 -29.94
CA GLN A 36 -11.32 6.20 -31.28
C GLN A 36 -12.42 5.14 -31.27
N TYR A 37 -12.18 3.99 -30.65
CA TYR A 37 -13.17 2.93 -30.51
C TYR A 37 -14.44 3.40 -29.77
N LEU A 38 -14.30 4.18 -28.69
CA LEU A 38 -15.43 4.73 -27.95
C LEU A 38 -16.24 5.73 -28.78
N ARG A 39 -15.59 6.55 -29.62
CA ARG A 39 -16.29 7.48 -30.53
C ARG A 39 -17.12 6.74 -31.58
N GLU A 40 -16.65 5.58 -32.03
CA GLU A 40 -17.35 4.74 -33.01
C GLU A 40 -18.53 3.96 -32.38
N THR A 41 -18.42 3.56 -31.12
CA THR A 41 -19.37 2.64 -30.47
C THR A 41 -20.31 3.28 -29.45
N HIS A 42 -19.86 4.30 -28.70
CA HIS A 42 -20.61 4.88 -27.58
C HIS A 42 -20.23 6.35 -27.30
N LYS A 43 -20.81 7.29 -28.06
CA LYS A 43 -20.48 8.74 -27.99
C LYS A 43 -20.46 9.33 -26.57
N GLY A 44 -21.41 8.97 -25.71
CA GLY A 44 -21.54 9.59 -24.38
C GLY A 44 -20.41 9.24 -23.39
N SER A 45 -19.73 8.10 -23.57
CA SER A 45 -18.56 7.73 -22.75
C SER A 45 -17.25 8.20 -23.36
N ALA A 46 -17.24 8.47 -24.68
CA ALA A 46 -16.07 9.00 -25.38
C ALA A 46 -15.69 10.39 -24.86
N ASP A 47 -16.64 11.32 -24.73
CA ASP A 47 -16.38 12.69 -24.26
C ASP A 47 -15.84 12.68 -22.82
N ALA A 48 -16.45 11.86 -21.96
CA ALA A 48 -16.05 11.69 -20.57
C ALA A 48 -14.64 11.09 -20.44
N PHE A 49 -14.33 10.07 -21.25
CA PHE A 49 -13.00 9.47 -21.30
C PHE A 49 -11.96 10.43 -21.87
N GLU A 50 -12.28 11.17 -22.93
CA GLU A 50 -11.40 12.17 -23.54
C GLU A 50 -11.01 13.27 -22.55
N PHE A 51 -11.99 13.79 -21.80
CA PHE A 51 -11.74 14.77 -20.76
C PHE A 51 -10.72 14.27 -19.72
N ALA A 52 -10.98 13.10 -19.14
CA ALA A 52 -10.08 12.54 -18.13
C ALA A 52 -8.72 12.22 -18.73
N PHE A 53 -8.68 11.62 -19.93
CA PHE A 53 -7.45 11.33 -20.66
C PHE A 53 -6.61 12.60 -20.85
N ASN A 54 -7.21 13.72 -21.24
CA ASN A 54 -6.50 15.00 -21.39
C ASN A 54 -5.91 15.50 -20.06
N CYS A 55 -6.62 15.33 -18.94
CA CYS A 55 -6.09 15.64 -17.61
C CYS A 55 -4.86 14.78 -17.27
N PHE A 56 -4.93 13.47 -17.55
CA PHE A 56 -3.79 12.56 -17.39
C PHE A 56 -2.61 12.93 -18.31
N VAL A 57 -2.87 13.32 -19.56
CA VAL A 57 -1.82 13.80 -20.48
C VAL A 57 -1.14 15.07 -19.96
N ALA A 58 -1.91 16.01 -19.40
CA ALA A 58 -1.34 17.19 -18.76
C ALA A 58 -0.45 16.80 -17.59
N PHE A 59 -0.91 15.88 -16.73
CA PHE A 59 -0.17 15.34 -15.59
C PHE A 59 1.12 14.60 -15.99
N PHE A 60 1.11 13.87 -17.10
CA PHE A 60 2.32 13.19 -17.60
C PHE A 60 3.41 14.18 -18.03
N ARG A 61 3.00 15.30 -18.63
CA ARG A 61 3.92 16.33 -19.17
C ARG A 61 4.46 17.28 -18.11
N SER A 62 3.68 17.54 -17.06
CA SER A 62 4.08 18.36 -15.93
C SER A 62 4.96 17.54 -14.98
N GLY A 63 6.27 17.50 -15.24
CA GLY A 63 7.23 16.70 -14.47
C GLY A 63 7.28 16.95 -12.94
N GLN A 64 6.51 17.92 -12.42
CA GLN A 64 6.42 18.26 -11.00
C GLN A 64 5.00 18.24 -10.41
N GLN A 65 3.92 18.01 -11.19
CA GLN A 65 2.57 17.95 -10.59
C GLN A 65 2.42 16.76 -9.65
N SER A 66 1.68 16.95 -8.57
CA SER A 66 1.32 15.90 -7.61
C SER A 66 0.02 15.22 -8.02
N VAL A 67 -0.25 14.03 -7.47
CA VAL A 67 -1.49 13.28 -7.75
C VAL A 67 -2.72 14.04 -7.25
N GLU A 68 -2.58 14.76 -6.14
CA GLU A 68 -3.63 15.63 -5.59
C GLU A 68 -4.01 16.73 -6.59
N THR A 69 -3.01 17.29 -7.30
CA THR A 69 -3.26 18.31 -8.33
C THR A 69 -4.05 17.73 -9.49
N LEU A 70 -3.72 16.50 -9.95
CA LEU A 70 -4.48 15.80 -10.99
C LEU A 70 -5.94 15.58 -10.57
N ILE A 71 -6.16 15.14 -9.33
CA ILE A 71 -7.50 14.91 -8.77
C ILE A 71 -8.31 16.21 -8.74
N ASP A 72 -7.71 17.30 -8.27
CA ASP A 72 -8.35 18.61 -8.19
C ASP A 72 -8.65 19.20 -9.59
N ASP A 73 -7.75 18.99 -10.55
CA ASP A 73 -7.95 19.37 -11.95
C ASP A 73 -9.16 18.62 -12.54
N ILE A 74 -9.21 17.28 -12.40
CA ILE A 74 -10.33 16.48 -12.90
C ILE A 74 -11.65 16.95 -12.27
N ARG A 75 -11.69 17.15 -10.94
CA ARG A 75 -12.91 17.57 -10.24
C ARG A 75 -13.38 18.97 -10.66
N SER A 76 -12.47 19.94 -10.62
CA SER A 76 -12.81 21.35 -10.84
C SER A 76 -13.17 21.64 -12.30
N GLN A 77 -12.57 20.92 -13.25
CA GLN A 77 -12.85 21.07 -14.67
C GLN A 77 -14.07 20.24 -15.11
N TRP A 78 -14.34 19.09 -14.49
CA TRP A 78 -15.49 18.24 -14.85
C TRP A 78 -16.83 18.97 -14.74
N VAL A 79 -17.06 19.66 -13.61
CA VAL A 79 -18.31 20.40 -13.38
C VAL A 79 -18.48 21.54 -14.39
N LYS A 80 -17.37 22.18 -14.80
CA LYS A 80 -17.39 23.26 -15.80
C LYS A 80 -17.77 22.73 -17.18
N GLU A 81 -17.24 21.57 -17.54
CA GLU A 81 -17.42 20.99 -18.87
C GLU A 81 -18.77 20.29 -19.04
N PHE A 82 -19.13 19.39 -18.11
CA PHE A 82 -20.31 18.55 -18.26
C PHE A 82 -21.55 19.10 -17.53
N ARG A 83 -21.41 20.16 -16.72
CA ARG A 83 -22.50 20.77 -15.93
C ARG A 83 -23.28 19.77 -15.07
N ARG A 84 -22.64 18.66 -14.68
CA ARG A 84 -23.20 17.60 -13.84
C ARG A 84 -22.10 17.03 -12.93
N PRO A 85 -22.46 16.47 -11.76
CA PRO A 85 -21.47 15.78 -10.93
C PRO A 85 -20.89 14.57 -11.66
N LEU A 86 -19.65 14.21 -11.30
CA LEU A 86 -19.02 12.99 -11.80
C LEU A 86 -19.66 11.78 -11.12
N GLU A 87 -20.36 10.96 -11.89
CA GLU A 87 -21.03 9.77 -11.38
C GLU A 87 -20.00 8.68 -11.04
N PRO A 88 -20.10 8.00 -9.88
CA PRO A 88 -19.13 7.00 -9.43
C PRO A 88 -18.82 5.90 -10.46
N HIS A 89 -19.84 5.40 -11.15
CA HIS A 89 -19.65 4.33 -12.13
C HIS A 89 -18.91 4.80 -13.40
N VAL A 90 -19.10 6.07 -13.80
CA VAL A 90 -18.39 6.68 -14.93
C VAL A 90 -16.92 6.88 -14.56
N LEU A 91 -16.65 7.36 -13.35
CA LEU A 91 -15.30 7.50 -12.82
C LEU A 91 -14.56 6.15 -12.80
N ILE A 92 -15.16 5.13 -12.19
CA ILE A 92 -14.55 3.79 -12.10
C ILE A 92 -14.26 3.26 -13.51
N PHE A 93 -15.21 3.36 -14.43
CA PHE A 93 -15.02 2.91 -15.81
C PHE A 93 -13.84 3.61 -16.50
N ILE A 94 -13.75 4.94 -16.41
CA ILE A 94 -12.67 5.71 -17.02
C ILE A 94 -11.31 5.34 -16.41
N LEU A 95 -11.21 5.31 -15.07
CA LEU A 95 -9.97 4.98 -14.39
C LEU A 95 -9.51 3.56 -14.74
N THR A 96 -10.42 2.59 -14.80
CA THR A 96 -10.10 1.22 -15.23
C THR A 96 -9.58 1.17 -16.66
N LEU A 97 -10.16 1.94 -17.60
CA LEU A 97 -9.65 1.99 -18.97
C LEU A 97 -8.23 2.55 -19.04
N ILE A 98 -7.97 3.66 -18.33
CA ILE A 98 -6.64 4.27 -18.30
C ILE A 98 -5.64 3.33 -17.61
N GLU A 99 -5.99 2.73 -16.47
CA GLU A 99 -5.16 1.75 -15.75
C GLU A 99 -4.78 0.57 -16.66
N ASN A 100 -5.74 0.03 -17.41
CA ASN A 100 -5.51 -1.04 -18.37
C ASN A 100 -4.58 -0.62 -19.51
N SER A 101 -4.73 0.60 -20.05
CA SER A 101 -3.81 1.16 -21.04
C SER A 101 -2.39 1.26 -20.49
N VAL A 102 -2.24 1.70 -19.23
CA VAL A 102 -0.93 1.75 -18.56
C VAL A 102 -0.31 0.36 -18.45
N HIS A 103 -1.08 -0.63 -18.02
CA HIS A 103 -0.59 -2.00 -17.93
C HIS A 103 -0.17 -2.58 -19.27
N LYS A 104 -0.93 -2.33 -20.35
CA LYS A 104 -0.58 -2.77 -21.69
C LYS A 104 0.72 -2.11 -22.17
N ALA A 105 0.84 -0.79 -22.02
CA ALA A 105 2.03 -0.03 -22.38
C ALA A 105 3.31 -0.50 -21.66
N ILE A 106 3.21 -0.85 -20.38
CA ILE A 106 4.35 -1.36 -19.58
C ILE A 106 4.73 -2.79 -20.00
N LYS A 107 3.74 -3.63 -20.34
CA LYS A 107 3.98 -5.02 -20.73
C LYS A 107 4.72 -5.14 -22.06
N GLU A 108 4.46 -4.25 -22.99
CA GLU A 108 5.09 -4.25 -24.33
C GLU A 108 6.54 -3.72 -24.32
N SER A 109 6.91 -2.95 -23.29
CA SER A 109 8.22 -2.29 -23.18
C SER A 109 9.24 -3.04 -22.31
N THR A 110 8.80 -3.99 -21.47
CA THR A 110 9.68 -4.61 -20.46
C THR A 110 9.50 -6.14 -20.38
N THR A 111 10.59 -6.91 -20.54
CA THR A 111 10.63 -8.38 -20.35
C THR A 111 10.38 -8.84 -18.90
N ARG A 112 10.34 -7.92 -17.92
CA ARG A 112 10.04 -8.16 -16.50
C ARG A 112 8.73 -7.48 -16.05
N SER A 113 7.63 -7.67 -16.79
CA SER A 113 6.36 -6.96 -16.53
C SER A 113 5.69 -7.29 -15.18
N PHE A 114 5.98 -8.45 -14.58
CA PHE A 114 5.25 -8.94 -13.41
C PHE A 114 5.37 -8.07 -12.15
N HIS A 115 6.53 -7.44 -11.92
CA HIS A 115 6.80 -6.70 -10.67
C HIS A 115 6.35 -5.23 -10.68
N LEU A 116 5.91 -4.70 -11.83
CA LEU A 116 5.55 -3.29 -11.99
C LEU A 116 4.04 -3.01 -11.87
N HIS A 117 3.21 -4.06 -12.00
CA HIS A 117 1.76 -3.97 -11.84
C HIS A 117 1.30 -3.43 -10.47
N PRO A 118 1.88 -3.84 -9.34
CA PRO A 118 1.42 -3.42 -8.01
C PRO A 118 1.40 -1.92 -7.76
N SER A 119 2.42 -1.20 -8.22
CA SER A 119 2.54 0.24 -7.99
C SER A 119 1.53 1.05 -8.79
N VAL A 120 1.26 0.62 -10.03
CA VAL A 120 0.22 1.23 -10.88
C VAL A 120 -1.16 0.96 -10.28
N GLN A 121 -1.43 -0.29 -9.89
CA GLN A 121 -2.70 -0.66 -9.28
C GLN A 121 -2.97 0.12 -8.00
N TYR A 122 -1.96 0.26 -7.12
CA TYR A 122 -2.10 1.06 -5.90
C TYR A 122 -2.41 2.52 -6.20
N LEU A 123 -1.70 3.12 -7.16
CA LEU A 123 -1.92 4.51 -7.58
C LEU A 123 -3.36 4.74 -8.07
N PHE A 124 -3.85 3.91 -8.98
CA PHE A 124 -5.21 4.05 -9.51
C PHE A 124 -6.29 3.78 -8.46
N SER A 125 -6.06 2.80 -7.56
CA SER A 125 -6.92 2.56 -6.42
C SER A 125 -7.03 3.80 -5.53
N LYS A 126 -5.90 4.45 -5.22
CA LYS A 126 -5.89 5.69 -4.42
C LYS A 126 -6.54 6.88 -5.11
N ILE A 127 -6.29 7.08 -6.41
CA ILE A 127 -6.97 8.10 -7.19
C ILE A 127 -8.50 7.88 -7.15
N CYS A 128 -8.94 6.64 -7.34
CA CYS A 128 -10.36 6.27 -7.32
C CYS A 128 -10.98 6.52 -5.94
N GLU A 129 -10.34 6.04 -4.87
CA GLU A 129 -10.79 6.23 -3.49
C GLU A 129 -10.96 7.71 -3.16
N GLU A 130 -9.93 8.52 -3.37
CA GLU A 130 -9.97 9.96 -3.13
C GLU A 130 -11.11 10.62 -3.92
N MET A 131 -11.22 10.31 -5.21
CA MET A 131 -12.26 10.88 -6.05
C MET A 131 -13.69 10.48 -5.63
N LEU A 132 -13.89 9.29 -5.03
CA LEU A 132 -15.18 8.82 -4.53
C LEU A 132 -15.56 9.39 -3.15
N LEU A 133 -14.58 9.55 -2.26
CA LEU A 133 -14.79 9.96 -0.87
C LEU A 133 -15.44 11.36 -0.73
N ILE A 134 -15.23 12.26 -1.69
CA ILE A 134 -15.68 13.66 -1.58
C ILE A 134 -17.10 13.88 -2.15
N SER A 135 -17.78 12.85 -2.65
CA SER A 135 -19.20 12.98 -3.05
C SER A 135 -20.17 13.32 -1.91
N LYS A 136 -19.70 13.42 -0.65
CA LYS A 136 -20.48 13.82 0.54
C LYS A 136 -19.86 14.90 1.43
N GLN A 137 -18.70 15.47 1.10
CA GLN A 137 -18.08 16.50 1.93
C GLN A 137 -18.10 17.84 1.20
N GLU A 138 -18.99 18.74 1.63
CA GLU A 138 -18.63 20.16 1.61
C GLU A 138 -17.31 20.26 2.39
N THR A 139 -16.20 20.48 1.70
CA THR A 139 -14.92 20.80 2.34
C THR A 139 -15.20 21.89 3.37
N PHE A 140 -14.94 21.62 4.65
CA PHE A 140 -15.12 22.61 5.70
C PHE A 140 -14.23 23.81 5.37
N HIS A 141 -14.86 24.93 4.99
CA HIS A 141 -14.17 26.19 4.75
C HIS A 141 -14.40 27.09 5.97
N MET A 142 -13.32 27.45 6.66
CA MET A 142 -13.37 28.32 7.83
C MET A 142 -14.13 29.63 7.57
N ASP A 143 -14.00 30.18 6.37
CA ASP A 143 -14.76 31.38 5.96
C ASP A 143 -16.26 31.12 5.93
N SER A 144 -16.71 30.04 5.27
CA SER A 144 -18.12 29.66 5.21
C SER A 144 -18.71 29.38 6.59
N PHE A 145 -17.94 28.73 7.46
CA PHE A 145 -18.34 28.48 8.84
C PHE A 145 -18.50 29.78 9.64
N CYS A 146 -17.52 30.69 9.55
CA CYS A 146 -17.61 32.01 10.19
C CYS A 146 -18.79 32.83 9.65
N GLU A 147 -19.05 32.78 8.34
CA GLU A 147 -20.22 33.42 7.73
C GLU A 147 -21.54 32.87 8.30
N GLN A 148 -21.64 31.55 8.48
CA GLN A 148 -22.80 30.92 9.11
C GLN A 148 -22.98 31.37 10.57
N LEU A 149 -21.88 31.49 11.33
CA LEU A 149 -21.91 32.00 12.70
C LEU A 149 -22.42 33.45 12.77
N THR A 150 -21.95 34.34 11.87
CA THR A 150 -22.42 35.74 11.82
C THR A 150 -23.89 35.86 11.42
N LYS A 151 -24.44 34.89 10.68
CA LYS A 151 -25.86 34.83 10.28
C LYS A 151 -26.76 34.24 11.38
N SER A 152 -26.20 33.69 12.45
CA SER A 152 -26.97 33.07 13.53
C SER A 152 -27.62 34.11 14.44
N GLU A 153 -28.96 34.13 14.46
CA GLU A 153 -29.74 34.99 15.36
C GLU A 153 -29.55 34.63 16.84
N GLN A 154 -29.16 33.39 17.14
CA GLN A 154 -28.98 32.90 18.52
C GLN A 154 -27.70 33.45 19.16
N LEU A 155 -26.60 33.51 18.38
CA LEU A 155 -25.28 33.91 18.89
C LEU A 155 -25.03 35.42 18.78
N ARG A 156 -25.82 36.17 17.98
CA ARG A 156 -25.71 37.63 17.81
C ARG A 156 -24.27 38.13 17.60
N ILE A 157 -23.51 37.39 16.78
CA ILE A 157 -22.15 37.76 16.42
C ILE A 157 -22.23 38.84 15.34
N GLU A 158 -21.73 40.04 15.65
CA GLU A 158 -21.73 41.17 14.70
C GLU A 158 -20.65 40.99 13.64
N TRP A 159 -19.46 40.56 14.05
CA TRP A 159 -18.37 40.26 13.14
C TRP A 159 -17.35 39.31 13.75
N ILE A 160 -16.59 38.66 12.86
CA ILE A 160 -15.48 37.77 13.19
C ILE A 160 -14.25 38.24 12.41
N ALA A 161 -13.16 38.54 13.10
CA ALA A 161 -11.89 38.88 12.49
C ALA A 161 -10.90 37.72 12.58
N ARG A 162 -10.37 37.30 11.43
CA ARG A 162 -9.32 36.28 11.31
C ARG A 162 -7.97 36.97 11.38
N VAL A 163 -7.14 36.56 12.34
CA VAL A 163 -5.84 37.17 12.59
C VAL A 163 -4.77 36.08 12.56
N SER A 164 -3.73 36.25 11.76
CA SER A 164 -2.59 35.33 11.73
C SER A 164 -1.48 35.77 12.67
N HIS A 165 -0.78 34.80 13.24
CA HIS A 165 0.44 35.03 13.99
C HIS A 165 1.64 35.13 13.03
N VAL A 166 2.38 36.25 13.08
CA VAL A 166 3.56 36.51 12.25
C VAL A 166 4.74 36.96 13.12
N ASP A 167 5.96 36.86 12.62
CA ASP A 167 7.15 37.32 13.36
C ASP A 167 7.00 38.82 13.69
N GLY A 168 6.86 39.13 14.99
CA GLY A 168 6.65 40.48 15.49
C GLY A 168 5.20 40.86 15.85
N GLY A 169 4.22 39.96 15.70
CA GLY A 169 2.87 40.19 16.24
C GLY A 169 1.73 39.54 15.45
N TYR A 170 0.60 40.22 15.44
CA TYR A 170 -0.67 39.80 14.86
C TYR A 170 -0.97 40.60 13.59
N ARG A 171 -1.39 39.92 12.52
CA ARG A 171 -1.81 40.55 11.26
C ARG A 171 -3.25 40.17 10.91
N LEU A 172 -4.05 41.16 10.53
CA LEU A 172 -5.42 40.93 10.09
C LEU A 172 -5.44 40.26 8.71
N LYS A 173 -6.15 39.14 8.60
CA LYS A 173 -6.29 38.37 7.35
C LYS A 173 -7.63 38.64 6.67
N LYS A 174 -8.72 38.64 7.44
CA LYS A 174 -10.08 38.82 6.93
C LYS A 174 -10.99 39.29 8.05
N VAL A 175 -12.02 40.06 7.73
CA VAL A 175 -13.13 40.37 8.64
C VAL A 175 -14.42 39.95 7.97
N ILE A 176 -15.26 39.24 8.71
CA ILE A 176 -16.52 38.65 8.24
C ILE A 176 -17.65 39.30 9.04
N GLY A 177 -18.71 39.74 8.37
CA GLY A 177 -19.84 40.46 9.00
C GLY A 177 -19.73 41.98 8.99
N MET A 178 -18.65 42.55 8.45
CA MET A 178 -18.50 44.00 8.20
C MET A 178 -18.51 44.29 6.69
N GLU A 179 -19.02 45.46 6.30
CA GLU A 179 -18.92 45.94 4.92
C GLU A 179 -17.46 46.23 4.55
N GLU A 180 -17.00 45.80 3.37
CA GLU A 180 -15.60 45.97 2.93
C GLU A 180 -15.17 47.44 2.92
N ASN A 181 -16.08 48.35 2.58
CA ASN A 181 -15.83 49.80 2.56
C ASN A 181 -15.64 50.42 3.95
N ALA A 182 -15.99 49.70 5.02
CA ALA A 182 -15.84 50.15 6.40
C ALA A 182 -14.44 49.85 6.98
N ILE A 183 -13.61 49.09 6.26
CA ILE A 183 -12.29 48.64 6.73
C ILE A 183 -11.22 49.31 5.87
N ASP A 184 -10.29 50.01 6.53
CA ASP A 184 -9.15 50.65 5.88
C ASP A 184 -8.19 49.58 5.34
N SER A 185 -7.75 49.71 4.09
CA SER A 185 -6.78 48.78 3.49
C SER A 185 -5.47 48.73 4.27
N GLY A 186 -5.08 49.84 4.91
CA GLY A 186 -3.90 49.90 5.77
C GLY A 186 -3.96 49.01 7.02
N LEU A 187 -5.14 48.52 7.40
CA LEU A 187 -5.30 47.61 8.54
C LEU A 187 -4.80 46.18 8.25
N PHE A 188 -4.82 45.76 6.98
CA PHE A 188 -4.39 44.42 6.56
C PHE A 188 -2.86 44.30 6.41
N GLU A 189 -2.18 45.42 6.14
CA GLU A 189 -0.72 45.46 5.94
C GLU A 189 0.05 45.61 7.27
N ARG A 190 -0.62 46.07 8.32
CA ARG A 190 -0.03 46.36 9.62
C ARG A 190 0.16 45.11 10.48
N VAL A 191 1.27 45.07 11.23
CA VAL A 191 1.55 44.04 12.23
C VAL A 191 1.61 44.72 13.59
N ASP A 192 0.81 44.24 14.55
CA ASP A 192 0.78 44.79 15.91
C ASP A 192 1.13 43.73 16.96
N PRO A 193 1.81 44.09 18.06
CA PRO A 193 2.23 43.13 19.09
C PRO A 193 1.08 42.42 19.81
N SER A 194 -0.15 42.94 19.72
CA SER A 194 -1.33 42.42 20.42
C SER A 194 -2.58 42.49 19.57
N TRP A 195 -3.39 41.43 19.61
CA TRP A 195 -4.71 41.38 19.00
C TRP A 195 -5.67 42.45 19.57
N PHE A 196 -5.41 42.95 20.79
CA PHE A 196 -6.24 43.96 21.45
C PHE A 196 -6.34 45.25 20.62
N TRP A 197 -5.22 45.71 20.05
CA TRP A 197 -5.22 46.90 19.22
C TRP A 197 -6.09 46.73 17.98
N LEU A 198 -5.98 45.59 17.30
CA LEU A 198 -6.80 45.24 16.14
C LEU A 198 -8.29 45.21 16.52
N SER A 199 -8.62 44.64 17.69
CA SER A 199 -9.99 44.61 18.19
C SER A 199 -10.56 46.00 18.46
N GLU A 200 -9.80 46.91 19.05
CA GLU A 200 -10.23 48.30 19.26
C GLU A 200 -10.41 49.05 17.94
N ALA A 201 -9.49 48.84 16.98
CA ALA A 201 -9.54 49.48 15.68
C ALA A 201 -10.80 49.08 14.89
N LEU A 202 -11.20 47.81 14.99
CA LEU A 202 -12.43 47.28 14.39
C LEU A 202 -13.68 47.76 15.14
N LEU A 203 -13.66 47.74 16.49
CA LEU A 203 -14.78 48.22 17.32
C LEU A 203 -15.15 49.68 17.04
N LYS A 204 -14.16 50.57 16.85
CA LYS A 204 -14.38 51.99 16.52
C LYS A 204 -15.12 52.18 15.19
N ARG A 205 -15.03 51.20 14.29
CA ARG A 205 -15.64 51.19 12.95
C ARG A 205 -16.93 50.38 12.89
N THR A 206 -17.29 49.71 13.98
CA THR A 206 -18.53 48.93 14.04
C THR A 206 -19.70 49.88 14.36
N PRO A 207 -20.67 50.06 13.45
CA PRO A 207 -21.78 51.00 13.64
C PRO A 207 -22.63 50.60 14.85
N ARG A 208 -22.90 51.52 15.78
CA ARG A 208 -23.73 51.25 16.98
C ARG A 208 -25.21 51.36 16.66
N ARG A 209 -26.03 50.40 17.13
CA ARG A 209 -27.50 50.45 16.99
C ARG A 209 -28.15 51.27 18.11
N LYS A 210 -27.55 51.26 19.31
CA LYS A 210 -27.98 52.10 20.46
C LYS A 210 -26.77 52.76 21.16
N PRO A 211 -26.94 53.94 21.79
CA PRO A 211 -25.85 54.65 22.48
C PRO A 211 -25.17 53.84 23.59
N ASP A 212 -25.96 53.08 24.36
CA ASP A 212 -25.53 52.26 25.51
C ASP A 212 -25.38 50.76 25.18
N GLU A 213 -25.26 50.41 23.90
CA GLU A 213 -25.10 49.01 23.48
C GLU A 213 -23.76 48.45 23.97
N ARG A 214 -23.82 47.48 24.89
CA ARG A 214 -22.63 46.78 25.37
C ARG A 214 -22.17 45.79 24.30
N ARG A 215 -20.90 45.90 23.95
CA ARG A 215 -20.20 44.95 23.08
C ARG A 215 -19.04 44.35 23.82
N ASP A 216 -18.90 43.06 23.69
CA ASP A 216 -17.79 42.31 24.24
C ASP A 216 -17.04 41.67 23.07
N VAL A 217 -15.72 41.73 23.17
CA VAL A 217 -14.81 41.16 22.17
C VAL A 217 -13.88 40.18 22.85
N PHE A 218 -13.75 38.99 22.26
CA PHE A 218 -12.92 37.94 22.81
C PHE A 218 -12.22 37.13 21.72
N PRO A 219 -11.00 36.63 21.98
CA PRO A 219 -10.28 35.77 21.07
C PRO A 219 -10.61 34.30 21.29
N VAL A 220 -10.71 33.52 20.21
CA VAL A 220 -10.71 32.06 20.23
C VAL A 220 -9.54 31.59 19.36
N PRO A 221 -8.56 30.87 19.93
CA PRO A 221 -7.45 30.32 19.17
C PRO A 221 -7.90 29.28 18.14
N TRP A 222 -7.28 29.29 16.96
CA TRP A 222 -7.48 28.27 15.92
C TRP A 222 -6.19 28.01 15.14
N LYS A 223 -5.54 26.86 15.37
CA LYS A 223 -4.24 26.52 14.77
C LYS A 223 -3.22 27.67 14.95
N ASN A 224 -2.70 28.22 13.85
CA ASN A 224 -1.75 29.34 13.82
C ASN A 224 -2.45 30.71 13.65
N GLU A 225 -3.78 30.74 13.74
CA GLU A 225 -4.61 31.93 13.66
C GLU A 225 -5.35 32.14 15.00
N THR A 226 -5.89 33.35 15.17
CA THR A 226 -6.80 33.71 16.25
C THR A 226 -8.04 34.32 15.62
N LEU A 227 -9.21 33.79 15.99
CA LEU A 227 -10.50 34.34 15.59
C LEU A 227 -10.97 35.30 16.69
N ILE A 228 -11.18 36.57 16.33
CA ILE A 228 -11.68 37.59 17.25
C ILE A 228 -13.17 37.76 16.99
N PHE A 229 -13.99 37.49 18.00
CA PHE A 229 -15.45 37.58 17.92
C PHE A 229 -15.95 38.86 18.56
N CYS A 230 -16.85 39.57 17.91
CA CYS A 230 -17.59 40.69 18.48
C CYS A 230 -19.06 40.33 18.63
N MET A 231 -19.59 40.46 19.84
CA MET A 231 -20.98 40.16 20.17
C MET A 231 -21.68 41.35 20.83
N SER A 232 -22.98 41.50 20.58
CA SER A 232 -23.84 42.48 21.24
C SER A 232 -24.74 41.86 22.31
N ASP A 233 -24.84 42.54 23.46
CA ASP A 233 -25.94 42.43 24.42
C ASP A 233 -26.29 40.98 24.84
N GLN A 234 -25.27 40.18 25.15
CA GLN A 234 -25.37 38.81 25.66
C GLN A 234 -24.34 38.51 26.76
N ASP A 235 -24.63 37.50 27.59
CA ASP A 235 -23.67 36.96 28.55
C ASP A 235 -22.62 36.09 27.84
N VAL A 236 -21.50 36.73 27.51
CA VAL A 236 -20.37 36.14 26.79
C VAL A 236 -19.73 34.99 27.58
N SER A 237 -19.93 34.95 28.90
CA SER A 237 -19.34 33.93 29.77
C SER A 237 -19.82 32.51 29.44
N ALA A 238 -21.05 32.37 28.93
CA ALA A 238 -21.60 31.08 28.48
C ALA A 238 -21.24 30.75 27.02
N THR A 239 -21.01 31.76 26.19
CA THR A 239 -20.74 31.58 24.74
C THR A 239 -19.27 31.27 24.45
N ILE A 240 -18.33 31.81 25.21
CA ILE A 240 -16.90 31.51 25.05
C ILE A 240 -16.62 29.99 25.13
N PRO A 241 -17.06 29.26 26.18
CA PRO A 241 -16.84 27.82 26.27
C PRO A 241 -17.47 27.04 25.11
N PHE A 242 -18.66 27.45 24.65
CA PHE A 242 -19.33 26.80 23.51
C PHE A 242 -18.54 26.96 22.20
N LEU A 243 -18.13 28.19 21.85
CA LEU A 243 -17.36 28.45 20.64
C LEU A 243 -15.98 27.81 20.71
N THR A 244 -15.32 27.86 21.87
CA THR A 244 -14.02 27.21 22.09
C THR A 244 -14.14 25.70 21.91
N TYR A 245 -15.20 25.09 22.45
CA TYR A 245 -15.46 23.65 22.30
C TYR A 245 -15.82 23.26 20.86
N ALA A 246 -16.64 24.05 20.17
CA ALA A 246 -16.96 23.83 18.76
C ALA A 246 -15.70 23.90 17.87
N MET A 247 -14.82 24.87 18.13
CA MET A 247 -13.50 24.96 17.48
C MET A 247 -12.63 23.75 17.79
N HIS A 248 -12.61 23.31 19.05
CA HIS A 248 -11.85 22.11 19.39
C HIS A 248 -12.39 20.85 18.67
N LEU A 249 -13.70 20.66 18.62
CA LEU A 249 -14.32 19.55 17.90
C LEU A 249 -14.01 19.58 16.40
N LEU A 250 -14.11 20.75 15.76
CA LEU A 250 -13.78 20.91 14.34
C LEU A 250 -12.31 20.61 14.07
N GLN A 251 -11.41 21.09 14.94
CA GLN A 251 -9.98 20.76 14.84
C GLN A 251 -9.76 19.26 15.02
N MET A 252 -10.42 18.62 15.99
CA MET A 252 -10.35 17.18 16.20
C MET A 252 -10.88 16.39 15.01
N GLU A 253 -11.93 16.85 14.32
CA GLU A 253 -12.43 16.24 13.10
C GLU A 253 -11.48 16.42 11.92
N GLU A 254 -10.90 17.60 11.72
CA GLU A 254 -9.86 17.82 10.70
C GLU A 254 -8.62 16.95 10.98
N GLU A 255 -8.18 16.86 12.23
CA GLU A 255 -7.07 16.00 12.64
C GLU A 255 -7.41 14.51 12.53
N ARG A 256 -8.66 14.12 12.81
CA ARG A 256 -9.14 12.75 12.58
C ARG A 256 -9.19 12.44 11.11
N ASN A 257 -9.72 13.32 10.26
CA ASN A 257 -9.72 13.12 8.82
C ASN A 257 -8.29 13.01 8.30
N GLY A 258 -7.38 13.91 8.70
CA GLY A 258 -5.95 13.82 8.38
C GLY A 258 -5.27 12.53 8.89
N LYS A 259 -5.71 11.98 10.03
CA LYS A 259 -5.23 10.70 10.58
C LYS A 259 -5.93 9.47 10.00
N VAL A 260 -7.15 9.59 9.48
CA VAL A 260 -7.87 8.50 8.79
C VAL A 260 -7.12 8.16 7.49
N TYR A 261 -6.54 9.15 6.81
CA TYR A 261 -5.70 8.92 5.63
C TYR A 261 -4.29 8.36 5.96
N ALA A 262 -3.69 8.73 7.09
CA ALA A 262 -2.38 8.21 7.50
C ALA A 262 -2.43 6.89 8.29
N GLY A 263 -3.59 6.53 8.86
CA GLY A 263 -3.79 5.37 9.74
C GLY A 263 -4.16 4.06 9.02
N ASP A 264 -4.50 4.12 7.72
CA ASP A 264 -5.09 3.00 6.98
C ASP A 264 -4.18 2.38 5.90
N GLN A 265 -2.94 2.85 5.73
CA GLN A 265 -2.03 2.30 4.70
C GLN A 265 -1.67 0.82 4.93
N TRP A 266 -1.76 0.33 6.16
CA TRP A 266 -1.66 -1.11 6.43
C TRP A 266 -2.86 -1.90 5.89
N LYS A 267 -4.07 -1.31 5.86
CA LYS A 267 -5.24 -1.93 5.25
C LYS A 267 -5.07 -1.99 3.74
N ASP A 268 -4.56 -0.91 3.12
CA ASP A 268 -4.24 -0.90 1.70
C ASP A 268 -3.24 -2.01 1.35
N ALA A 269 -2.14 -2.10 2.11
CA ALA A 269 -1.13 -3.14 1.93
C ALA A 269 -1.76 -4.54 2.01
N VAL A 270 -2.66 -4.77 2.97
CA VAL A 270 -3.38 -6.05 3.11
C VAL A 270 -4.32 -6.33 1.94
N ILE A 271 -5.06 -5.31 1.47
CA ILE A 271 -5.99 -5.46 0.33
C ILE A 271 -5.19 -5.82 -0.93
N LEU A 272 -4.15 -5.05 -1.25
CA LEU A 272 -3.30 -5.29 -2.41
C LEU A 272 -2.61 -6.65 -2.34
N PHE A 273 -2.13 -7.02 -1.15
CA PHE A 273 -1.55 -8.33 -0.91
C PHE A 273 -2.56 -9.44 -1.21
N ASN A 274 -3.78 -9.34 -0.68
CA ASN A 274 -4.83 -10.32 -0.91
C ASN A 274 -5.18 -10.42 -2.40
N GLU A 275 -5.41 -9.30 -3.07
CA GLU A 275 -5.67 -9.26 -4.52
C GLU A 275 -4.55 -9.90 -5.33
N TRP A 276 -3.30 -9.66 -4.92
CA TRP A 276 -2.14 -10.24 -5.56
C TRP A 276 -2.07 -11.75 -5.41
N ILE A 277 -2.13 -12.27 -4.18
CA ILE A 277 -1.99 -13.70 -3.92
C ILE A 277 -3.19 -14.51 -4.47
N MET A 278 -4.37 -13.90 -4.58
CA MET A 278 -5.55 -14.53 -5.19
C MET A 278 -5.40 -14.83 -6.69
N ARG A 279 -4.41 -14.22 -7.37
CA ARG A 279 -4.10 -14.49 -8.78
C ARG A 279 -3.38 -15.83 -9.00
N SER A 280 -2.86 -16.42 -7.93
CA SER A 280 -2.07 -17.65 -7.99
C SER A 280 -2.90 -18.84 -8.48
N GLN A 281 -2.42 -19.52 -9.51
CA GLN A 281 -3.11 -20.65 -10.13
C GLN A 281 -2.74 -21.98 -9.49
N ASP A 282 -1.53 -22.06 -8.95
CA ASP A 282 -1.01 -23.23 -8.25
C ASP A 282 -0.25 -22.87 -6.98
N LEU A 283 0.12 -23.90 -6.23
CA LEU A 283 0.82 -23.77 -4.96
C LEU A 283 2.20 -23.08 -5.09
N ASN A 284 2.96 -23.38 -6.15
CA ASN A 284 4.29 -22.80 -6.33
C ASN A 284 4.20 -21.31 -6.64
N GLU A 285 3.22 -20.94 -7.47
CA GLU A 285 2.91 -19.54 -7.76
C GLU A 285 2.44 -18.83 -6.49
N ALA A 286 1.60 -19.47 -5.67
CA ALA A 286 1.14 -18.92 -4.41
C ALA A 286 2.30 -18.63 -3.45
N ILE A 287 3.24 -19.57 -3.29
CA ILE A 287 4.45 -19.37 -2.47
C ILE A 287 5.26 -18.18 -2.98
N GLN A 288 5.49 -18.07 -4.30
CA GLN A 288 6.25 -16.96 -4.88
C GLN A 288 5.53 -15.62 -4.69
N ASN A 289 4.22 -15.58 -4.93
CA ASN A 289 3.39 -14.39 -4.81
C ASN A 289 3.27 -13.91 -3.36
N ILE A 290 3.22 -14.84 -2.39
CA ILE A 290 3.27 -14.52 -0.96
C ILE A 290 4.60 -13.84 -0.64
N ALA A 291 5.73 -14.44 -1.02
CA ALA A 291 7.05 -13.90 -0.71
C ALA A 291 7.28 -12.52 -1.36
N PHE A 292 6.87 -12.38 -2.62
CA PHE A 292 6.87 -11.11 -3.33
C PHE A 292 6.02 -10.08 -2.60
N GLY A 293 4.79 -10.42 -2.23
CA GLY A 293 3.86 -9.50 -1.57
C GLY A 293 4.39 -8.96 -0.25
N TYR A 294 5.05 -9.80 0.56
CA TYR A 294 5.73 -9.36 1.79
C TYR A 294 6.81 -8.30 1.53
N ALA A 295 7.64 -8.47 0.50
CA ALA A 295 8.68 -7.49 0.17
C ALA A 295 8.13 -6.26 -0.58
N GLN A 296 7.04 -6.43 -1.33
CA GLN A 296 6.49 -5.37 -2.17
C GLN A 296 5.63 -4.38 -1.37
N TYR A 297 4.79 -4.86 -0.45
CA TYR A 297 3.77 -4.06 0.21
C TYR A 297 4.11 -3.72 1.67
N LEU A 298 5.21 -4.25 2.20
CA LEU A 298 5.73 -3.93 3.54
C LEU A 298 7.17 -3.43 3.42
N PRO A 299 7.71 -2.75 4.45
CA PRO A 299 9.05 -2.15 4.40
C PRO A 299 10.16 -3.20 4.55
N PHE A 300 10.19 -4.22 3.69
CA PHE A 300 11.20 -5.27 3.65
C PHE A 300 11.75 -5.42 2.23
N GLU A 301 13.04 -5.69 2.10
CA GLU A 301 13.70 -5.86 0.80
C GLU A 301 13.72 -7.33 0.38
N ARG A 302 13.84 -8.23 1.35
CA ARG A 302 14.00 -9.67 1.14
C ARG A 302 12.99 -10.46 1.97
N CYS A 303 12.51 -11.57 1.43
CA CYS A 303 11.59 -12.49 2.11
C CYS A 303 11.95 -13.94 1.84
N ALA A 304 12.16 -14.73 2.88
CA ALA A 304 12.31 -16.17 2.79
C ALA A 304 11.12 -16.89 3.45
N LEU A 305 10.44 -17.75 2.70
CA LEU A 305 9.30 -18.53 3.18
C LEU A 305 9.72 -19.92 3.62
N PHE A 306 9.19 -20.32 4.77
CA PHE A 306 9.42 -21.63 5.36
C PHE A 306 8.11 -22.32 5.70
N ARG A 307 8.07 -23.64 5.53
CA ARG A 307 7.03 -24.50 6.11
C ARG A 307 7.49 -25.04 7.44
N TYR A 308 6.56 -25.19 8.36
CA TYR A 308 6.78 -25.94 9.59
C TYR A 308 6.13 -27.33 9.52
N SER A 309 6.89 -28.36 9.88
CA SER A 309 6.40 -29.73 10.07
C SER A 309 6.31 -30.02 11.56
N GLN A 310 5.10 -30.26 12.06
CA GLN A 310 4.90 -30.63 13.46
C GLN A 310 5.49 -32.02 13.78
N SER A 311 5.42 -32.97 12.85
CA SER A 311 5.93 -34.33 13.05
C SER A 311 7.45 -34.37 13.19
N ASP A 312 8.14 -33.55 12.41
CA ASP A 312 9.61 -33.49 12.39
C ASP A 312 10.18 -32.42 13.33
N ALA A 313 9.30 -31.62 13.96
CA ALA A 313 9.64 -30.42 14.71
C ALA A 313 10.67 -29.54 13.95
N ALA A 314 10.49 -29.40 12.64
CA ALA A 314 11.49 -28.82 11.74
C ALA A 314 10.87 -27.83 10.75
N GLY A 315 11.64 -26.80 10.43
CA GLY A 315 11.37 -25.83 9.37
C GLY A 315 12.05 -26.25 8.06
N PHE A 316 11.36 -26.03 6.94
CA PHE A 316 11.83 -26.34 5.59
C PHE A 316 11.71 -25.10 4.71
N GLY A 317 12.78 -24.70 4.03
CA GLY A 317 12.75 -23.57 3.11
C GLY A 317 11.93 -23.87 1.86
N LEU A 318 11.03 -22.96 1.49
CA LEU A 318 10.16 -23.08 0.31
C LEU A 318 10.65 -22.19 -0.84
N PHE A 319 10.92 -20.92 -0.53
CA PHE A 319 11.29 -19.93 -1.52
C PHE A 319 11.98 -18.72 -0.89
N GLY A 320 12.99 -18.17 -1.58
CA GLY A 320 13.66 -16.93 -1.22
C GLY A 320 13.47 -15.86 -2.28
N TYR A 321 12.75 -14.78 -1.95
CA TYR A 321 12.66 -13.56 -2.75
C TYR A 321 13.79 -12.60 -2.38
N HIS A 322 14.60 -12.20 -3.38
CA HIS A 322 15.86 -11.46 -3.20
C HIS A 322 16.88 -12.13 -2.25
N PHE A 323 16.70 -13.42 -1.99
CA PHE A 323 17.71 -14.30 -1.42
C PHE A 323 18.24 -15.25 -2.50
N ASN A 324 19.34 -15.94 -2.21
CA ASN A 324 19.70 -17.12 -2.99
C ASN A 324 18.65 -18.22 -2.78
N ASN A 325 17.73 -18.34 -3.73
CA ASN A 325 16.60 -19.25 -3.62
C ASN A 325 17.03 -20.72 -3.48
N THR A 326 18.13 -21.13 -4.12
CA THR A 326 18.67 -22.49 -3.98
C THR A 326 19.18 -22.74 -2.57
N ALA A 327 19.87 -21.77 -1.98
CA ALA A 327 20.33 -21.86 -0.59
C ALA A 327 19.14 -21.98 0.38
N ILE A 328 18.12 -21.11 0.24
CA ILE A 328 16.91 -21.16 1.06
C ILE A 328 16.22 -22.52 0.97
N ARG A 329 16.00 -23.06 -0.25
CA ARG A 329 15.35 -24.36 -0.46
C ARG A 329 16.10 -25.55 0.13
N ASN A 330 17.42 -25.42 0.30
CA ASN A 330 18.25 -26.45 0.92
C ASN A 330 18.23 -26.40 2.46
N ILE A 331 17.60 -25.38 3.07
CA ILE A 331 17.50 -25.27 4.52
C ILE A 331 16.44 -26.24 5.04
N LYS A 332 16.91 -27.15 5.90
CA LYS A 332 16.09 -27.98 6.79
C LYS A 332 16.69 -27.90 8.19
N GLU A 333 15.95 -27.34 9.13
CA GLU A 333 16.47 -27.09 10.48
C GLU A 333 15.45 -27.46 11.55
N THR A 334 15.93 -27.98 12.68
CA THR A 334 15.07 -28.28 13.83
C THR A 334 14.74 -27.00 14.58
N ILE A 335 13.48 -26.86 15.00
CA ILE A 335 12.99 -25.63 15.65
C ILE A 335 13.70 -25.37 16.99
N ASP A 336 14.21 -26.40 17.66
CA ASP A 336 14.96 -26.29 18.93
C ASP A 336 16.22 -25.41 18.82
N ARG A 337 16.74 -25.20 17.60
CA ARG A 337 17.88 -24.30 17.34
C ARG A 337 17.50 -22.81 17.41
N PHE A 338 16.22 -22.49 17.57
CA PHE A 338 15.66 -21.14 17.61
C PHE A 338 14.87 -20.94 18.91
N PRO A 339 15.50 -20.44 20.00
CA PRO A 339 14.89 -20.40 21.33
C PRO A 339 13.62 -19.56 21.45
N SER A 340 13.53 -18.45 20.74
CA SER A 340 12.35 -17.57 20.78
C SER A 340 11.25 -18.11 19.88
N ILE A 341 11.61 -18.62 18.69
CA ILE A 341 10.65 -19.27 17.79
C ILE A 341 10.06 -20.52 18.45
N SER A 342 10.91 -21.39 19.01
CA SER A 342 10.48 -22.60 19.72
C SER A 342 9.54 -22.30 20.89
N LYS A 343 9.72 -21.20 21.65
CA LYS A 343 8.75 -20.81 22.70
C LYS A 343 7.38 -20.47 22.14
N ILE A 344 7.32 -19.77 21.02
CA ILE A 344 6.05 -19.42 20.34
C ILE A 344 5.38 -20.69 19.79
N LEU A 345 6.17 -21.62 19.25
CA LEU A 345 5.67 -22.85 18.62
C LEU A 345 5.32 -23.96 19.61
N LEU A 346 6.13 -24.12 20.66
CA LEU A 346 6.07 -25.23 21.62
C LEU A 346 5.45 -24.83 22.95
N GLY A 347 4.87 -23.63 23.07
CA GLY A 347 4.33 -23.02 24.31
C GLY A 347 3.64 -24.02 25.24
N LYS A 348 4.44 -24.70 26.07
CA LYS A 348 4.02 -25.58 27.15
C LYS A 348 3.84 -24.69 28.36
N GLY A 349 2.62 -24.20 28.58
CA GLY A 349 2.27 -23.52 29.82
C GLY A 349 1.49 -22.24 29.65
N GLN A 350 0.31 -22.32 29.06
CA GLN A 350 -0.95 -21.72 29.56
C GLN A 350 -2.05 -22.09 28.57
N GLN A 351 -2.43 -23.36 28.60
CA GLN A 351 -3.73 -23.79 28.11
C GLN A 351 -4.79 -23.20 29.04
N VAL A 352 -5.18 -21.96 28.77
CA VAL A 352 -6.46 -21.43 29.20
C VAL A 352 -7.09 -20.84 27.94
N ASN A 353 -8.05 -21.59 27.38
CA ASN A 353 -8.84 -21.33 26.18
C ASN A 353 -8.18 -21.67 24.83
N MET A 354 -8.98 -22.35 24.00
CA MET A 354 -8.64 -23.00 22.72
C MET A 354 -8.30 -22.03 21.57
N VAL A 355 -7.31 -21.14 21.74
CA VAL A 355 -6.80 -20.30 20.64
C VAL A 355 -5.28 -20.15 20.76
N GLN A 356 -4.51 -20.82 19.90
CA GLN A 356 -3.07 -20.55 19.77
C GLN A 356 -2.89 -19.17 19.12
N HIS A 357 -2.19 -18.26 19.80
CA HIS A 357 -1.97 -16.90 19.31
C HIS A 357 -0.56 -16.77 18.70
N PHE A 358 -0.48 -16.87 17.38
CA PHE A 358 0.76 -16.63 16.64
C PHE A 358 0.95 -15.12 16.40
N HIS A 359 2.11 -14.60 16.80
CA HIS A 359 2.47 -13.20 16.61
C HIS A 359 3.82 -13.06 15.90
N PRO A 360 4.04 -12.00 15.11
CA PRO A 360 5.35 -11.70 14.56
C PRO A 360 6.41 -11.53 15.65
N LEU A 361 7.63 -11.99 15.37
CA LEU A 361 8.79 -11.83 16.25
C LEU A 361 9.79 -10.92 15.57
N TYR A 362 10.10 -9.78 16.20
CA TYR A 362 11.17 -8.90 15.75
C TYR A 362 12.45 -9.21 16.54
N ILE A 363 13.55 -9.37 15.81
CA ILE A 363 14.87 -9.75 16.30
C ILE A 363 15.83 -8.64 15.85
N PRO A 364 16.21 -7.71 16.74
CA PRO A 364 17.09 -6.59 16.39
C PRO A 364 18.45 -7.05 15.88
N LYS A 365 18.96 -8.17 16.42
CA LYS A 365 20.25 -8.75 16.10
C LYS A 365 20.13 -10.24 15.81
N ALA A 366 20.24 -10.60 14.54
CA ALA A 366 20.01 -11.95 14.03
C ALA A 366 20.92 -12.99 14.69
N SER A 367 22.15 -12.62 15.07
CA SER A 367 23.10 -13.52 15.75
C SER A 367 22.64 -14.00 17.12
N GLU A 368 21.62 -13.38 17.71
CA GLU A 368 21.07 -13.79 19.02
C GLU A 368 20.05 -14.94 18.90
N GLU A 369 19.43 -15.12 17.73
CA GLU A 369 18.39 -16.14 17.51
C GLU A 369 18.78 -17.14 16.41
N PHE A 370 19.49 -16.72 15.37
CA PHE A 370 19.84 -17.54 14.21
C PHE A 370 21.26 -18.12 14.29
N PRO A 371 21.47 -19.38 13.81
CA PRO A 371 22.81 -19.94 13.66
C PRO A 371 23.76 -19.05 12.85
N MET A 372 25.01 -18.91 13.33
CA MET A 372 26.03 -18.04 12.70
C MET A 372 26.32 -18.35 11.23
N GLN A 373 26.07 -19.58 10.78
CA GLN A 373 26.21 -19.95 9.36
C GLN A 373 25.26 -19.11 8.48
N TYR A 374 24.00 -18.95 8.87
CA TYR A 374 23.00 -18.21 8.12
C TYR A 374 23.18 -16.70 8.25
N VAL A 375 23.57 -16.25 9.46
CA VAL A 375 23.90 -14.84 9.70
C VAL A 375 25.02 -14.38 8.76
N LYS A 376 26.05 -15.20 8.56
CA LYS A 376 27.14 -14.90 7.64
C LYS A 376 26.77 -15.08 6.18
N GLU A 377 26.10 -16.19 5.84
CA GLU A 377 25.75 -16.51 4.44
C GLU A 377 24.80 -15.48 3.82
N PHE A 378 23.82 -15.00 4.59
CA PHE A 378 22.80 -14.07 4.12
C PHE A 378 23.01 -12.63 4.61
N GLU A 379 24.10 -12.39 5.36
CA GLU A 379 24.45 -11.09 5.96
C GLU A 379 23.28 -10.52 6.77
N LEU A 380 22.74 -11.30 7.70
CA LEU A 380 21.58 -10.91 8.51
C LEU A 380 22.00 -9.98 9.65
N GLU A 381 21.33 -8.83 9.79
CA GLU A 381 21.51 -7.92 10.93
C GLU A 381 20.22 -7.85 11.77
N SER A 382 19.19 -7.12 11.33
CA SER A 382 17.86 -7.18 11.95
C SER A 382 16.93 -8.08 11.13
N VAL A 383 16.03 -8.81 11.80
CA VAL A 383 15.13 -9.77 11.15
C VAL A 383 13.74 -9.74 11.79
N VAL A 384 12.71 -9.96 10.99
CA VAL A 384 11.35 -10.25 11.47
C VAL A 384 10.94 -11.65 11.03
N VAL A 385 10.35 -12.41 11.95
CA VAL A 385 9.72 -13.70 11.66
C VAL A 385 8.21 -13.52 11.77
N ALA A 386 7.51 -13.57 10.64
CA ALA A 386 6.06 -13.44 10.57
C ALA A 386 5.40 -14.82 10.44
N PRO A 387 4.49 -15.21 11.34
CA PRO A 387 3.86 -16.52 11.27
C PRO A 387 2.85 -16.59 10.12
N ILE A 388 2.81 -17.73 9.44
CA ILE A 388 1.80 -18.05 8.41
C ILE A 388 0.92 -19.16 8.95
N TYR A 389 -0.34 -18.84 9.24
CA TYR A 389 -1.24 -19.71 10.00
C TYR A 389 -2.69 -19.51 9.58
N VAL A 390 -3.52 -20.50 9.91
CA VAL A 390 -4.97 -20.50 9.68
C VAL A 390 -5.66 -20.20 11.01
N PRO A 391 -6.17 -18.97 11.24
CA PRO A 391 -6.73 -18.59 12.54
C PRO A 391 -7.93 -19.43 12.96
N SER A 392 -8.81 -19.76 12.01
CA SER A 392 -10.04 -20.54 12.23
C SER A 392 -9.76 -21.96 12.71
N GLU A 393 -8.60 -22.51 12.36
CA GLU A 393 -8.20 -23.88 12.70
C GLU A 393 -7.10 -23.92 13.78
N GLY A 394 -6.52 -22.76 14.11
CA GLY A 394 -5.37 -22.68 15.03
C GLY A 394 -4.13 -23.39 14.50
N VAL A 395 -4.02 -23.59 13.18
CA VAL A 395 -2.94 -24.36 12.55
C VAL A 395 -1.86 -23.44 12.02
N LEU A 396 -0.61 -23.65 12.46
CA LEU A 396 0.56 -23.03 11.86
C LEU A 396 1.02 -23.81 10.63
N ILE A 397 1.13 -23.12 9.50
CA ILE A 397 1.70 -23.67 8.26
C ILE A 397 3.20 -23.44 8.20
N GLY A 398 3.68 -22.29 8.70
CA GLY A 398 5.09 -21.94 8.66
C GLY A 398 5.35 -20.47 9.01
N GLY A 399 6.36 -19.87 8.38
CA GLY A 399 6.71 -18.47 8.63
C GLY A 399 7.45 -17.82 7.48
N ALA A 400 7.34 -16.49 7.39
CA ALA A 400 8.13 -15.63 6.55
C ALA A 400 9.25 -14.98 7.37
N ILE A 401 10.48 -15.05 6.88
CA ILE A 401 11.65 -14.39 7.47
C ILE A 401 12.00 -13.21 6.57
N LEU A 402 12.04 -12.02 7.17
CA LEU A 402 12.05 -10.73 6.47
C LEU A 402 13.18 -9.85 6.99
N ASP A 403 13.83 -9.13 6.08
CA ASP A 403 14.78 -8.06 6.44
C ASP A 403 14.78 -6.92 5.40
N GLN A 404 15.57 -5.88 5.67
CA GLN A 404 15.72 -4.72 4.79
C GLN A 404 16.94 -4.80 3.87
N GLY A 405 17.57 -5.98 3.73
CA GLY A 405 18.77 -6.21 2.92
C GLY A 405 20.03 -6.57 3.72
N PRO A 406 21.14 -6.93 3.03
CA PRO A 406 22.39 -7.35 3.66
C PRO A 406 22.95 -6.31 4.65
N GLY A 407 23.23 -6.75 5.89
CA GLY A 407 23.88 -5.96 6.93
C GLY A 407 23.08 -4.77 7.47
N LYS A 408 21.78 -4.68 7.17
CA LYS A 408 20.96 -3.52 7.52
C LYS A 408 20.19 -3.71 8.82
N PHE A 409 20.39 -2.76 9.74
CA PHE A 409 19.57 -2.61 10.93
C PHE A 409 18.28 -1.84 10.63
N PHE A 410 17.16 -2.26 11.23
CA PHE A 410 15.88 -1.55 11.13
C PHE A 410 15.02 -1.78 12.38
N GLU A 411 14.05 -0.90 12.60
CA GLU A 411 12.99 -1.04 13.62
C GLU A 411 11.63 -1.27 12.96
N VAL A 412 10.69 -1.83 13.71
CA VAL A 412 9.34 -2.16 13.24
C VAL A 412 8.31 -1.36 14.01
N ASP A 413 7.46 -0.62 13.30
CA ASP A 413 6.35 0.14 13.89
C ASP A 413 5.09 -0.73 14.10
N SER A 414 4.12 -0.21 14.84
CA SER A 414 2.89 -0.94 15.17
C SER A 414 2.01 -1.24 13.95
N SER A 415 2.04 -0.40 12.91
CA SER A 415 1.24 -0.61 11.69
C SER A 415 1.83 -1.74 10.85
N THR A 416 3.16 -1.80 10.71
CA THR A 416 3.90 -2.90 10.09
C THR A 416 3.63 -4.21 10.83
N PHE A 417 3.67 -4.19 12.17
CA PHE A 417 3.37 -5.38 12.96
C PHE A 417 1.94 -5.90 12.72
N THR A 418 0.96 -4.99 12.63
CA THR A 418 -0.43 -5.32 12.32
C THR A 418 -0.56 -5.91 10.90
N ALA A 419 0.11 -5.29 9.92
CA ALA A 419 0.11 -5.76 8.54
C ALA A 419 0.73 -7.16 8.43
N LEU A 420 1.87 -7.42 9.07
CA LEU A 420 2.52 -8.73 9.11
C LEU A 420 1.59 -9.83 9.64
N LEU A 421 0.85 -9.54 10.70
CA LEU A 421 -0.14 -10.47 11.23
C LEU A 421 -1.21 -10.80 10.18
N LYS A 422 -1.74 -9.78 9.50
CA LYS A 422 -2.78 -9.96 8.48
C LYS A 422 -2.28 -10.65 7.23
N PHE A 423 -1.06 -10.36 6.77
CA PHE A 423 -0.41 -11.06 5.66
C PHE A 423 -0.24 -12.54 5.99
N GLY A 424 0.19 -12.84 7.22
CA GLY A 424 0.32 -14.21 7.72
C GLY A 424 -0.98 -15.00 7.69
N GLN A 425 -2.08 -14.36 8.12
CA GLN A 425 -3.44 -14.94 8.08
C GLN A 425 -3.90 -15.21 6.64
N SER A 426 -3.80 -14.22 5.75
CA SER A 426 -4.22 -14.34 4.36
C SER A 426 -3.40 -15.38 3.59
N ALA A 427 -2.08 -15.37 3.77
CA ALA A 427 -1.18 -16.37 3.19
C ALA A 427 -1.52 -17.77 3.70
N GLY A 428 -1.79 -17.89 5.00
CA GLY A 428 -2.14 -19.17 5.61
C GLY A 428 -3.45 -19.74 5.05
N GLU A 429 -4.50 -18.93 4.94
CA GLU A 429 -5.76 -19.36 4.33
C GLU A 429 -5.61 -19.76 2.86
N LEU A 430 -4.84 -19.00 2.08
CA LEU A 430 -4.59 -19.35 0.68
C LEU A 430 -3.84 -20.67 0.56
N LEU A 431 -2.74 -20.84 1.31
CA LEU A 431 -1.96 -22.07 1.30
C LEU A 431 -2.81 -23.24 1.75
N ALA A 432 -3.61 -23.10 2.82
CA ALA A 432 -4.51 -24.14 3.30
C ALA A 432 -5.52 -24.62 2.25
N LYS A 433 -6.01 -23.72 1.38
CA LYS A 433 -6.88 -24.12 0.25
C LYS A 433 -6.14 -25.03 -0.72
N PHE A 434 -4.89 -24.72 -1.06
CA PHE A 434 -4.05 -25.59 -1.89
C PHE A 434 -3.68 -26.90 -1.17
N LEU A 435 -3.47 -26.88 0.15
CA LEU A 435 -3.24 -28.08 0.96
C LEU A 435 -4.44 -29.04 0.91
N LYS A 436 -5.66 -28.52 1.14
CA LYS A 436 -6.91 -29.32 1.15
C LYS A 436 -7.31 -29.84 -0.23
N ALA A 437 -6.89 -29.17 -1.30
CA ALA A 437 -7.16 -29.58 -2.67
C ALA A 437 -6.29 -30.75 -3.18
N ASN A 438 -5.60 -31.50 -2.29
CA ASN A 438 -4.63 -32.55 -2.63
C ASN A 438 -3.47 -32.08 -3.53
N GLN A 439 -3.16 -30.79 -3.57
CA GLN A 439 -1.99 -30.26 -4.30
C GLN A 439 -0.74 -30.16 -3.41
N TRP A 440 -0.89 -30.39 -2.11
CA TRP A 440 0.19 -30.65 -1.18
C TRP A 440 0.00 -32.06 -0.62
N ASP A 441 0.47 -33.07 -1.33
CA ASP A 441 0.61 -34.38 -0.70
C ASP A 441 1.51 -34.19 0.54
N GLU A 442 1.11 -34.74 1.69
CA GLU A 442 1.99 -34.91 2.86
C GLU A 442 3.25 -35.73 2.51
N LYS A 443 3.18 -36.44 1.37
CA LYS A 443 4.31 -36.85 0.55
C LYS A 443 4.48 -35.86 -0.60
N GLN A 444 5.05 -34.68 -0.38
CA GLN A 444 5.41 -33.85 -1.54
C GLN A 444 6.14 -34.76 -2.55
N PRO A 445 5.91 -34.61 -3.87
CA PRO A 445 6.90 -35.13 -4.79
C PRO A 445 8.20 -34.52 -4.29
N GLU A 446 9.18 -35.36 -3.94
CA GLU A 446 10.56 -34.88 -3.89
C GLU A 446 10.67 -33.90 -5.06
N LEU A 447 10.95 -32.62 -4.80
CA LEU A 447 11.49 -31.75 -5.85
C LEU A 447 12.55 -32.63 -6.47
N VAL A 448 12.28 -33.16 -7.67
CA VAL A 448 12.94 -34.37 -8.13
C VAL A 448 14.41 -33.97 -8.24
N GLN A 449 15.20 -34.28 -7.20
CA GLN A 449 16.57 -33.84 -7.10
C GLN A 449 17.32 -34.79 -7.99
N LEU A 450 17.39 -34.40 -9.25
CA LEU A 450 18.13 -35.14 -10.25
C LEU A 450 19.61 -34.89 -10.00
N SER A 451 20.36 -35.99 -9.94
CA SER A 451 21.81 -35.91 -10.00
C SER A 451 22.23 -35.21 -11.30
N ALA A 452 23.43 -34.61 -11.32
CA ALA A 452 23.98 -34.01 -12.53
C ALA A 452 23.97 -34.99 -13.73
N ARG A 453 24.13 -36.30 -13.45
CA ARG A 453 24.06 -37.36 -14.45
C ARG A 453 22.66 -37.53 -15.05
N GLU A 454 21.63 -37.49 -14.21
CA GLU A 454 20.23 -37.57 -14.62
C GLU A 454 19.78 -36.33 -15.40
N ILE A 455 20.27 -35.14 -15.02
CA ILE A 455 20.05 -33.88 -15.75
C ILE A 455 20.66 -33.97 -17.16
N HIS A 456 21.91 -34.43 -17.28
CA HIS A 456 22.55 -34.61 -18.59
C HIS A 456 21.80 -35.61 -19.47
N ILE A 457 21.30 -36.70 -18.90
CA ILE A 457 20.48 -37.66 -19.64
C ILE A 457 19.18 -37.00 -20.13
N LEU A 458 18.51 -36.21 -19.30
CA LEU A 458 17.30 -35.49 -19.72
C LEU A 458 17.56 -34.43 -20.80
N GLN A 459 18.68 -33.72 -20.73
CA GLN A 459 19.09 -32.75 -21.75
C GLN A 459 19.28 -33.46 -23.10
N LEU A 460 20.02 -34.59 -23.12
CA LEU A 460 20.19 -35.38 -24.35
C LEU A 460 18.88 -35.93 -24.89
N LEU A 461 17.94 -36.31 -24.02
CA LEU A 461 16.60 -36.73 -24.45
C LEU A 461 15.79 -35.57 -25.08
N ALA A 462 15.91 -34.37 -24.52
CA ALA A 462 15.29 -33.16 -25.05
C ALA A 462 15.86 -32.76 -26.41
N ASP A 463 17.17 -32.95 -26.60
CA ASP A 463 17.88 -32.72 -27.86
C ASP A 463 17.58 -33.80 -28.92
N GLY A 464 16.78 -34.81 -28.58
CA GLY A 464 16.33 -35.86 -29.49
C GLY A 464 17.25 -37.08 -29.57
N ALA A 465 18.29 -37.18 -28.73
CA ALA A 465 19.25 -38.29 -28.78
C ALA A 465 18.59 -39.66 -28.50
N SER A 466 18.98 -40.66 -29.25
CA SER A 466 18.67 -42.07 -29.00
C SER A 466 19.41 -42.60 -27.76
N THR A 467 18.97 -43.75 -27.22
CA THR A 467 19.66 -44.36 -26.07
C THR A 467 21.09 -44.79 -26.38
N THR A 468 21.36 -45.12 -27.65
CA THR A 468 22.69 -45.43 -28.20
C THR A 468 23.56 -44.18 -28.21
N GLU A 469 23.09 -43.07 -28.78
CA GLU A 469 23.83 -41.81 -28.85
C GLU A 469 24.10 -41.24 -27.44
N ALA A 470 23.11 -41.27 -26.55
CA ALA A 470 23.29 -40.81 -25.18
C ALA A 470 24.27 -41.69 -24.38
N ALA A 471 24.34 -42.99 -24.68
CA ALA A 471 25.31 -43.90 -24.06
C ALA A 471 26.74 -43.58 -24.51
N GLU A 472 26.94 -43.32 -25.80
CA GLU A 472 28.24 -42.91 -26.35
C GLU A 472 28.69 -41.56 -25.77
N MET A 473 27.83 -40.55 -25.78
CA MET A 473 28.14 -39.19 -25.30
C MET A 473 28.45 -39.14 -23.80
N LEU A 474 27.87 -40.04 -23.01
CA LEU A 474 28.09 -40.09 -21.56
C LEU A 474 29.13 -41.14 -21.14
N HIS A 475 29.70 -41.90 -22.07
CA HIS A 475 30.56 -43.05 -21.77
C HIS A 475 29.88 -44.06 -20.81
N LEU A 476 28.63 -44.43 -21.12
CA LEU A 476 27.82 -45.42 -20.38
C LEU A 476 27.45 -46.59 -21.29
N SER A 477 26.99 -47.69 -20.70
CA SER A 477 26.33 -48.74 -21.49
C SER A 477 24.90 -48.32 -21.85
N GLU A 478 24.39 -48.77 -23.00
CA GLU A 478 22.99 -48.54 -23.38
C GLU A 478 21.99 -49.04 -22.33
N TYR A 479 22.31 -50.16 -21.67
CA TYR A 479 21.51 -50.71 -20.59
C TYR A 479 21.41 -49.72 -19.43
N THR A 480 22.54 -49.13 -19.02
CA THR A 480 22.60 -48.14 -17.96
C THR A 480 21.80 -46.89 -18.31
N VAL A 481 21.90 -46.39 -19.54
CA VAL A 481 21.09 -45.24 -19.99
C VAL A 481 19.61 -45.57 -19.97
N ARG A 482 19.21 -46.76 -20.45
CA ARG A 482 17.80 -47.21 -20.43
C ARG A 482 17.24 -47.29 -19.01
N ASP A 483 18.06 -47.72 -18.05
CA ASP A 483 17.70 -47.78 -16.65
C ASP A 483 17.52 -46.37 -16.04
N TYR A 484 18.45 -45.45 -16.33
CA TYR A 484 18.29 -44.03 -15.97
C TYR A 484 17.02 -43.42 -16.57
N VAL A 485 16.74 -43.62 -17.86
CA VAL A 485 15.52 -43.12 -18.51
C VAL A 485 14.27 -43.68 -17.84
N SER A 486 14.28 -44.97 -17.48
CA SER A 486 13.16 -45.63 -16.79
C SER A 486 12.95 -45.08 -15.38
N SER A 487 14.04 -44.84 -14.64
CA SER A 487 14.02 -44.20 -13.32
C SER A 487 13.50 -42.76 -13.43
N LEU A 488 14.00 -41.99 -14.38
CA LEU A 488 13.62 -40.60 -14.64
C LEU A 488 12.13 -40.47 -14.99
N MET A 489 11.60 -41.36 -15.84
CA MET A 489 10.18 -41.38 -16.17
C MET A 489 9.32 -41.67 -14.93
N LYS A 490 9.75 -42.60 -14.06
CA LYS A 490 9.05 -42.88 -12.79
C LYS A 490 9.08 -41.68 -11.85
N ARG A 491 10.25 -41.06 -11.66
CA ARG A 491 10.46 -39.92 -10.76
C ARG A 491 9.73 -38.66 -11.22
N LEU A 492 9.67 -38.42 -12.54
CA LEU A 492 8.94 -37.28 -13.13
C LEU A 492 7.46 -37.58 -13.42
N HIS A 493 6.96 -38.74 -13.01
CA HIS A 493 5.61 -39.22 -13.30
C HIS A 493 5.23 -39.10 -14.78
N ALA A 494 6.16 -39.38 -15.68
CA ALA A 494 6.00 -39.26 -17.12
C ALA A 494 5.64 -40.62 -17.75
N ARG A 495 4.72 -40.62 -18.72
CA ARG A 495 4.26 -41.84 -19.41
C ARG A 495 5.23 -42.28 -20.50
N ASN A 496 6.03 -41.36 -21.01
CA ASN A 496 7.05 -41.63 -22.02
C ASN A 496 8.24 -40.66 -21.90
N ARG A 497 9.33 -40.97 -22.60
CA ARG A 497 10.58 -40.18 -22.58
C ARG A 497 10.39 -38.74 -23.04
N THR A 498 9.50 -38.49 -24.00
CA THR A 498 9.21 -37.14 -24.50
C THR A 498 8.49 -36.30 -23.44
N GLU A 499 7.51 -36.89 -22.77
CA GLU A 499 6.82 -36.26 -21.64
C GLU A 499 7.79 -35.97 -20.48
N ALA A 500 8.74 -36.86 -20.22
CA ALA A 500 9.78 -36.64 -19.22
C ALA A 500 10.67 -35.43 -19.55
N ALA A 501 11.11 -35.30 -20.80
CA ALA A 501 11.89 -34.15 -21.28
C ALA A 501 11.10 -32.83 -21.19
N VAL A 502 9.85 -32.82 -21.67
CA VAL A 502 8.98 -31.63 -21.61
C VAL A 502 8.70 -31.22 -20.16
N LYS A 503 8.46 -32.17 -19.25
CA LYS A 503 8.30 -31.88 -17.81
C LYS A 503 9.56 -31.30 -17.22
N ALA A 504 10.73 -31.84 -17.55
CA ALA A 504 12.01 -31.34 -17.06
C ALA A 504 12.29 -29.90 -17.53
N MET A 505 11.95 -29.56 -18.78
CA MET A 505 12.01 -28.18 -19.30
C MET A 505 11.06 -27.23 -18.54
N ARG A 506 9.79 -27.64 -18.34
CA ARG A 506 8.80 -26.84 -17.60
C ARG A 506 9.19 -26.60 -16.15
N LEU A 507 9.89 -27.55 -15.53
CA LEU A 507 10.39 -27.45 -14.16
C LEU A 507 11.71 -26.66 -14.07
N GLY A 508 12.28 -26.20 -15.19
CA GLY A 508 13.55 -25.49 -15.23
C GLY A 508 14.77 -26.35 -14.86
N LEU A 509 14.65 -27.68 -14.96
CA LEU A 509 15.75 -28.62 -14.68
C LEU A 509 16.75 -28.71 -15.83
N ILE A 510 16.26 -28.48 -17.05
CA ILE A 510 17.01 -28.47 -18.32
C ILE A 510 16.48 -27.34 -19.21
N HIS A 511 17.26 -26.89 -20.19
CA HIS A 511 16.97 -25.70 -21.01
C HIS A 511 16.84 -26.02 -22.50
#